data_AF-A0A535UYV0-F1
#
_entry.id   AF-A0A535UYV0-F1
#
_cell.length_a   1.000
_cell.length_b   1.000
_cell.length_c   1.000
_cell.angle_alpha   90.00
_cell.angle_beta   90.00
_cell.angle_gamma   90.00
#
_symmetry.space_group_name_H-M   'P 1'
#
loop_
_entity.id
_entity.type
_entity.pdbx_description
1 polymer ?
#
loop_
_entity_poly.entity_id
_entity_poly.type
_entity_poly.pdbx_seq_one_letter_code
_entity_poly.pdbx_strand_id
1 'polypeptide(L)'
;MHGGLVWSRFLLALLVALAVQVAVNYANDYFDGVRGVDTAARVGPTRLVASGLASPRAVATAAALAVAIAAVAGIALAVAVGPVL
;
A
#
# COMPACT_ATOMS: atom_id res chain seq x y z
N MET A 1 -16.45 16.02 26.90
CA MET A 1 -15.05 15.73 26.56
C MET A 1 -14.81 16.10 25.11
N HIS A 2 -14.19 17.25 24.82
CA HIS A 2 -13.78 17.55 23.44
C HIS A 2 -12.43 16.87 23.21
N GLY A 3 -12.47 15.59 22.85
CA GLY A 3 -11.30 14.90 22.32
C GLY A 3 -10.98 15.50 20.94
N GLY A 4 -10.15 16.54 20.92
CA GLY A 4 -9.67 17.15 19.68
C GLY A 4 -8.87 16.16 18.84
N LEU A 5 -8.71 16.47 17.56
CA LEU A 5 -7.87 15.68 16.66
C LEU A 5 -6.44 15.60 17.20
N VAL A 6 -5.96 14.39 17.46
CA VAL A 6 -4.55 14.16 17.81
C VAL A 6 -3.79 14.00 16.50
N TRP A 7 -3.18 15.09 16.03
CA TRP A 7 -2.54 15.18 14.72
C TRP A 7 -1.50 14.09 14.46
N SER A 8 -0.72 13.69 15.45
CA SER A 8 0.25 12.60 15.30
C SER A 8 -0.42 11.27 14.97
N ARG A 9 -1.52 10.93 15.65
CA ARG A 9 -2.30 9.70 15.39
C ARG A 9 -2.97 9.77 14.02
N PHE A 10 -3.52 10.93 13.65
CA PHE A 10 -4.11 11.15 12.33
C PHE A 10 -3.09 10.93 11.20
N LEU A 11 -1.91 11.56 11.30
CA LEU A 11 -0.88 11.45 10.27
C LEU A 11 -0.33 10.03 10.16
N LEU A 12 -0.14 9.32 11.28
CA LEU A 12 0.24 7.92 11.27
C LEU A 12 -0.84 7.03 10.63
N ALA A 13 -2.11 7.24 10.97
CA ALA A 13 -3.22 6.50 10.36
C ALA A 13 -3.33 6.77 8.85
N LEU A 14 -3.16 8.02 8.44
CA LEU A 14 -3.14 8.41 7.02
C LEU A 14 -1.97 7.75 6.29
N LEU A 15 -0.77 7.74 6.88
CA LEU A 15 0.40 7.08 6.30
C LEU A 15 0.17 5.57 6.15
N VAL A 16 -0.41 4.91 7.15
CA VAL A 16 -0.80 3.49 7.06
C VAL A 16 -1.78 3.27 5.92
N ALA A 17 -2.85 4.06 5.84
CA ALA A 17 -3.87 3.92 4.80
C ALA A 17 -3.29 4.06 3.39
N LEU A 18 -2.47 5.09 3.16
CA LEU A 18 -1.82 5.32 1.86
C LEU A 18 -0.80 4.22 1.53
N ALA A 19 0.03 3.81 2.49
CA ALA A 19 1.02 2.76 2.27
C ALA A 19 0.37 1.41 1.97
N VAL A 20 -0.72 1.05 2.68
CA VAL A 20 -1.51 -0.15 2.37
C VAL A 20 -2.14 -0.04 0.98
N GLN A 21 -2.73 1.11 0.63
CA GLN A 21 -3.31 1.32 -0.71
C GLN A 21 -2.27 1.11 -1.81
N VAL A 22 -1.06 1.65 -1.66
CA VAL A 22 0.05 1.44 -2.60
C VAL A 22 0.47 -0.03 -2.64
N ALA A 23 0.66 -0.65 -1.47
CA ALA A 23 1.06 -2.05 -1.36
C ALA A 23 0.09 -2.97 -2.10
N VAL A 24 -1.21 -2.86 -1.86
CA VAL A 24 -2.22 -3.73 -2.50
C VAL A 24 -2.35 -3.43 -3.99
N ASN A 25 -2.26 -2.16 -4.40
CA ASN A 25 -2.33 -1.80 -5.81
C ASN A 25 -1.16 -2.40 -6.61
N TYR A 26 0.06 -2.33 -6.06
CA TYR A 26 1.25 -2.89 -6.71
C TYR A 26 1.33 -4.41 -6.61
N ALA A 27 0.91 -5.00 -5.49
CA ALA A 27 0.79 -6.46 -5.39
C ALA A 27 -0.17 -7.01 -6.45
N ASN A 28 -1.33 -6.36 -6.64
CA ASN A 28 -2.28 -6.74 -7.68
C ASN A 28 -1.72 -6.55 -9.09
N ASP A 29 -1.06 -5.42 -9.38
CA ASP A 29 -0.39 -5.22 -10.68
C ASP A 29 0.65 -6.30 -10.99
N TYR A 30 1.45 -6.67 -9.98
CA TYR A 30 2.43 -7.75 -10.10
C TYR A 30 1.77 -9.10 -10.40
N PHE A 31 0.79 -9.52 -9.60
CA PHE A 31 0.17 -10.84 -9.78
C PHE A 31 -0.64 -10.91 -11.07
N ASP A 32 -1.38 -9.85 -11.43
CA ASP A 32 -2.15 -9.77 -12.68
C ASP A 32 -1.22 -9.82 -13.90
N GLY A 33 -0.10 -9.06 -13.84
CA GLY A 33 0.88 -8.98 -14.92
C GLY A 33 1.69 -10.26 -15.12
N VAL A 34 2.14 -10.92 -14.05
CA VAL A 34 2.89 -12.18 -14.14
C VAL A 34 2.00 -13.35 -14.59
N ARG A 35 0.72 -13.35 -14.22
CA ARG A 35 -0.25 -14.39 -14.61
C ARG A 35 -0.85 -14.20 -16.00
N GLY A 36 -0.57 -13.08 -16.67
CA GLY A 36 -1.13 -12.76 -17.98
C GLY A 36 -2.64 -12.51 -17.96
N VAL A 37 -3.20 -12.09 -16.81
CA VAL A 37 -4.63 -11.79 -16.65
C VAL A 37 -4.99 -10.50 -17.40
N ASP A 38 -4.04 -9.57 -17.49
CA ASP A 38 -4.21 -8.32 -18.24
C ASP A 38 -4.08 -8.56 -19.75
N THR A 39 -5.21 -8.53 -20.46
CA THR A 39 -5.28 -8.60 -21.93
C THR A 39 -5.28 -7.20 -22.56
N ALA A 40 -4.97 -7.10 -23.85
CA ALA A 40 -5.04 -5.84 -24.61
C ALA A 40 -6.45 -5.20 -24.63
N ALA A 41 -7.50 -5.98 -24.30
CA ALA A 41 -8.88 -5.52 -24.23
C ALA A 41 -9.25 -4.87 -22.89
N ARG A 42 -8.33 -4.79 -21.93
CA ARG A 42 -8.59 -4.19 -20.62
C ARG A 42 -8.81 -2.68 -20.74
N VAL A 43 -9.93 -2.21 -20.19
CA VAL A 43 -10.23 -0.78 -20.03
C VAL A 43 -9.90 -0.37 -18.59
N GLY A 44 -8.87 0.45 -18.42
CA GLY A 44 -8.42 0.94 -17.11
C GLY A 44 -7.05 1.61 -17.17
N PRO A 45 -6.51 2.12 -16.04
CA PRO A 45 -5.18 2.69 -16.00
C PRO A 45 -4.12 1.68 -16.44
N THR A 46 -3.05 2.18 -17.05
CA THR A 46 -1.92 1.36 -17.51
C THR A 46 -1.31 0.58 -16.34
N ARG A 47 -1.11 -0.73 -16.56
CA ARG A 47 -0.52 -1.67 -15.60
C ARG A 47 0.98 -1.74 -15.81
N LEU A 48 1.76 -1.62 -14.75
CA LEU A 48 3.22 -1.47 -14.85
C LEU A 48 3.90 -2.72 -15.40
N VAL A 49 3.53 -3.89 -14.89
CA VAL A 49 4.15 -5.16 -15.30
C VAL A 49 3.69 -5.57 -16.69
N ALA A 50 2.39 -5.59 -16.94
CA ALA A 50 1.82 -6.04 -18.21
C ALA A 50 2.21 -5.14 -19.40
N SER A 51 2.40 -3.84 -19.17
CA SER A 51 2.88 -2.90 -20.22
C SER A 51 4.40 -2.88 -20.40
N GLY A 52 5.16 -3.55 -19.53
CA GLY A 52 6.63 -3.51 -19.53
C GLY A 52 7.23 -2.19 -19.05
N LEU A 53 6.44 -1.25 -18.53
CA LEU A 53 6.92 0.02 -17.97
C LEU A 53 7.79 -0.17 -16.72
N ALA A 54 7.59 -1.27 -15.98
CA ALA A 54 8.47 -1.67 -14.89
C ALA A 54 8.63 -3.19 -14.85
N SER A 55 9.79 -3.66 -14.37
CA SER A 55 10.00 -5.09 -14.20
C SER A 55 9.11 -5.65 -13.08
N PRO A 56 8.66 -6.93 -13.17
CA PRO A 56 7.90 -7.57 -12.10
C PRO A 56 8.60 -7.47 -10.74
N ARG A 57 9.94 -7.65 -10.73
CA ARG A 57 10.74 -7.56 -9.51
C ARG A 57 10.71 -6.15 -8.90
N ALA A 58 10.75 -5.10 -9.72
CA ALA A 58 10.66 -3.72 -9.22
C ALA A 58 9.31 -3.45 -8.57
N VAL A 59 8.22 -3.87 -9.20
CA VAL A 59 6.85 -3.70 -8.68
C VAL A 59 6.64 -4.50 -7.40
N ALA A 60 7.11 -5.75 -7.34
CA ALA A 60 7.07 -6.56 -6.12
C ALA A 60 7.90 -5.96 -4.98
N THR A 61 9.08 -5.41 -5.29
CA THR A 61 9.92 -4.73 -4.30
C THR A 61 9.23 -3.48 -3.76
N ALA A 62 8.62 -2.67 -4.63
CA ALA A 62 7.88 -1.48 -4.21
C ALA A 62 6.67 -1.83 -3.35
N ALA A 63 5.94 -2.90 -3.68
CA ALA A 63 4.86 -3.42 -2.84
C ALA A 63 5.36 -3.83 -1.45
N ALA A 64 6.46 -4.59 -1.38
CA ALA A 64 7.06 -5.02 -0.12
C ALA A 64 7.54 -3.85 0.75
N LEU A 65 8.17 -2.83 0.13
CA LEU A 65 8.58 -1.61 0.83
C LEU A 65 7.38 -0.84 1.38
N ALA A 66 6.29 -0.74 0.61
CA ALA A 66 5.06 -0.11 1.08
C ALA A 66 4.43 -0.87 2.26
N VAL A 67 4.44 -2.21 2.26
CA VAL A 67 4.04 -3.03 3.42
C VAL A 67 4.95 -2.74 4.63
N ALA A 68 6.27 -2.65 4.45
CA ALA A 68 7.18 -2.35 5.55
C ALA A 68 6.91 -0.97 6.16
N ILE A 69 6.65 0.05 5.32
CA ILE A 69 6.25 1.39 5.78
C ILE A 69 4.93 1.32 6.56
N ALA A 70 3.93 0.63 6.02
CA ALA A 70 2.64 0.45 6.69
C ALA A 70 2.80 -0.26 8.04
N ALA A 71 3.65 -1.29 8.13
CA ALA A 71 3.91 -2.03 9.35
C ALA A 71 4.57 -1.15 10.42
N VAL A 72 5.63 -0.42 10.06
CA VAL A 72 6.32 0.49 10.98
C VAL A 72 5.38 1.60 11.48
N ALA A 73 4.66 2.26 10.58
CA ALA A 73 3.71 3.31 10.93
C ALA A 73 2.54 2.78 11.77
N GLY A 74 2.04 1.58 11.45
CA GLY A 74 0.94 0.92 12.16
C GLY A 74 1.34 0.49 13.57
N ILE A 75 2.55 -0.06 13.75
CA ILE A 75 3.10 -0.38 15.07
C ILE A 75 3.26 0.91 15.89
N ALA A 76 3.82 1.97 15.30
CA ALA A 76 3.97 3.26 15.98
C ALA A 76 2.60 3.84 16.40
N LEU A 77 1.59 3.74 15.54
CA LEU A 77 0.21 4.15 15.86
C LEU A 77 -0.37 3.32 17.00
N ALA A 78 -0.23 2.00 16.96
CA ALA A 78 -0.73 1.09 18.00
C ALA A 78 -0.12 1.42 19.37
N VAL A 79 1.20 1.65 19.42
CA VAL A 79 1.89 2.08 20.65
C VAL A 79 1.40 3.45 21.12
N ALA A 80 1.19 4.41 20.21
CA ALA A 80 0.74 5.77 20.55
C ALA A 80 -0.73 5.85 21.01
N VAL A 81 -1.54 4.85 20.70
CA VAL A 81 -2.92 4.70 21.20
C VAL A 81 -2.94 3.93 22.52
N GLY A 82 -1.97 3.03 22.74
CA GLY A 82 -1.91 2.12 23.89
C GLY A 82 -2.81 0.89 23.66
N PRO A 83 -2.58 -0.22 24.38
CA PRO A 83 -3.50 -1.35 24.35
C PRO A 83 -4.83 -0.93 25.00
N VAL A 84 -5.93 -1.08 24.26
CA VAL A 84 -7.25 -1.22 24.90
C VAL A 84 -7.32 -2.67 25.38
N LEU A 85 -6.90 -2.91 26.62
CA LEU A 85 -7.32 -4.06 27.43
C LEU A 85 -8.25 -3.55 28.53
#